data_AF-A0A2S5G6B7-F1
#
_entry.id   AF-A0A2S5G6B7-F1
#
_cell.length_a   1.000
_cell.length_b   1.000
_cell.length_c   1.000
_cell.angle_alpha   90.00
_cell.angle_beta   90.00
_cell.angle_gamma   90.00
#
_symmetry.space_group_name_H-M   'P 1'
#
loop_
_entity.id
_entity.type
_entity.pdbx_description
1 polymer ?
#
loop_
_entity_poly.entity_id
_entity_poly.type
_entity_poly.pdbx_seq_one_letter_code
_entity_poly.pdbx_strand_id
1 'polypeptide(L)'
;MTGGQGMEWNDQLVGRKSYGCDVLFRVVDVLERDGEEIAILYGADIRLVADAPISDLALMTDKEIEKFEEEYRSLEEESFHSFTADTKQNEDRKNSSSSLSFHLPGRVLHMDGDPRYLKKCVDAYTSLSVPVIGIHCQEKEMPERVSSLIDQYQPQILVLTGHDAYLSSRGKKSDINAYRNSVSFVKAVQEARRKMPSLDQLVIFAGACQSHFESLIHAGANFASSPLRVNIHALDPVYTVGKISYTSFKDSIFMEDILRHTLANEDGIGGVETKGVLRIGTPYRAEMYQD
;
A
#
# COMPACT_ATOMS: atom_id res chain seq x y z
N MET A 1 -42.28 25.14 -14.06
CA MET A 1 -41.53 24.54 -12.93
C MET A 1 -40.59 23.52 -13.54
N THR A 2 -39.40 23.97 -13.93
CA THR A 2 -38.34 23.10 -14.46
C THR A 2 -37.63 22.48 -13.27
N GLY A 3 -37.96 21.24 -12.94
CA GLY A 3 -37.21 20.46 -11.97
C GLY A 3 -35.79 20.25 -12.50
N GLY A 4 -34.82 20.92 -11.89
CA GLY A 4 -33.42 20.63 -12.12
C GLY A 4 -33.15 19.22 -11.61
N GLN A 5 -32.82 18.30 -12.51
CA GLN A 5 -32.18 17.05 -12.14
C GLN A 5 -30.84 17.43 -11.50
N GLY A 6 -30.75 17.32 -10.17
CA GLY A 6 -29.49 17.41 -9.47
C GLY A 6 -28.55 16.34 -10.04
N MET A 7 -27.32 16.73 -10.35
CA MET A 7 -26.31 15.81 -10.84
C MET A 7 -26.01 14.76 -9.77
N GLU A 8 -26.03 13.49 -10.15
CA GLU A 8 -25.60 12.40 -9.26
C GLU A 8 -24.07 12.40 -9.19
N TRP A 9 -23.53 12.81 -8.05
CA TRP A 9 -22.08 12.97 -7.85
C TRP A 9 -21.36 11.66 -7.59
N ASN A 10 -22.05 10.63 -7.10
CA ASN A 10 -21.42 9.36 -6.76
C ASN A 10 -20.72 8.73 -7.98
N ASP A 11 -19.53 8.19 -7.71
CA ASP A 11 -18.59 7.62 -8.67
C ASP A 11 -18.03 8.59 -9.74
N GLN A 12 -18.40 9.89 -9.72
CA GLN A 12 -17.81 10.88 -10.61
C GLN A 12 -16.34 11.13 -10.26
N LEU A 13 -15.53 11.37 -11.29
CA LEU A 13 -14.14 11.78 -11.16
C LEU A 13 -14.04 13.30 -11.12
N VAL A 14 -13.44 13.82 -10.05
CA VAL A 14 -13.43 15.24 -9.72
C VAL A 14 -12.04 15.68 -9.26
N GLY A 15 -11.72 16.95 -9.50
CA GLY A 15 -10.64 17.68 -8.86
C GLY A 15 -11.19 18.68 -7.85
N ARG A 16 -10.37 19.06 -6.87
CA ARG A 16 -10.71 20.13 -5.91
C ARG A 16 -10.19 21.47 -6.39
N LYS A 17 -11.08 22.43 -6.61
CA LYS A 17 -10.76 23.78 -7.11
C LYS A 17 -9.82 24.52 -6.15
N SER A 18 -10.03 24.38 -4.84
CA SER A 18 -9.18 24.97 -3.80
C SER A 18 -7.72 24.49 -3.81
N TYR A 19 -7.45 23.34 -4.44
CA TYR A 19 -6.10 22.77 -4.62
C TYR A 19 -5.65 22.76 -6.09
N GLY A 20 -6.37 23.48 -6.97
CA GLY A 20 -6.02 23.57 -8.39
C GLY A 20 -6.22 22.27 -9.17
N CYS A 21 -7.07 21.36 -8.68
CA CYS A 21 -7.33 20.04 -9.28
C CYS A 21 -6.05 19.20 -9.44
N ASP A 22 -5.15 19.28 -8.46
CA ASP A 22 -3.86 18.58 -8.42
C ASP A 22 -3.96 17.06 -8.22
N VAL A 23 -5.06 16.59 -7.64
CA VAL A 23 -5.34 15.17 -7.42
C VAL A 23 -6.67 14.79 -8.05
N LEU A 24 -6.67 13.66 -8.76
CA LEU A 24 -7.86 13.01 -9.26
C LEU A 24 -8.56 12.26 -8.12
N PHE A 25 -9.77 12.69 -7.76
CA PHE A 25 -10.60 12.03 -6.76
C PHE A 25 -11.81 11.37 -7.40
N ARG A 26 -12.33 10.35 -6.72
CA ARG A 26 -13.65 9.81 -6.94
C ARG A 26 -14.56 10.17 -5.78
N VAL A 27 -15.77 10.61 -6.07
CA VAL A 27 -16.80 10.82 -5.06
C VAL A 27 -17.36 9.47 -4.62
N VAL A 28 -17.22 9.17 -3.33
CA VAL A 28 -17.70 7.91 -2.73
C VAL A 28 -19.07 8.09 -2.09
N ASP A 29 -19.30 9.26 -1.50
CA ASP A 29 -20.56 9.57 -0.83
C ASP A 29 -20.78 11.09 -0.78
N VAL A 30 -22.03 11.52 -0.58
CA VAL A 30 -22.40 12.92 -0.36
C VAL A 30 -23.30 12.99 0.88
N LEU A 31 -22.84 13.76 1.86
CA LEU A 31 -23.50 13.92 3.15
C LEU A 31 -24.00 15.36 3.30
N GLU A 32 -25.21 15.54 3.81
CA GLU A 32 -25.70 16.85 4.23
C GLU A 32 -25.20 17.17 5.65
N ARG A 33 -24.48 18.29 5.81
CA ARG A 33 -24.02 18.79 7.10
C ARG A 33 -24.28 20.28 7.22
N ASP A 34 -24.98 20.70 8.26
CA ASP A 34 -25.31 22.11 8.54
C ASP A 34 -25.94 22.86 7.34
N GLY A 35 -26.69 22.15 6.50
CA GLY A 35 -27.34 22.69 5.30
C GLY A 35 -26.44 22.81 4.07
N GLU A 36 -25.23 22.26 4.12
CA GLU A 36 -24.30 22.16 2.99
C GLU A 36 -24.05 20.70 2.59
N GLU A 37 -24.01 20.42 1.29
CA GLU A 37 -23.65 19.10 0.76
C GLU A 37 -22.12 18.93 0.73
N ILE A 38 -21.63 17.99 1.55
CA ILE A 38 -20.22 17.64 1.68
C ILE A 38 -19.97 16.28 1.02
N ALA A 39 -19.12 16.26 0.00
CA ALA A 39 -18.67 15.04 -0.66
C ALA A 39 -17.53 14.38 0.12
N ILE A 40 -17.56 13.05 0.20
CA ILE A 40 -16.46 12.20 0.65
C ILE A 40 -15.69 11.72 -0.58
N LEU A 41 -14.41 12.03 -0.63
CA LEU A 41 -13.55 11.88 -1.80
C LEU A 41 -12.41 10.91 -1.52
N TYR A 42 -12.22 9.93 -2.40
CA TYR A 42 -11.09 9.00 -2.36
C TYR A 42 -10.20 9.27 -3.57
N GLY A 43 -8.88 9.41 -3.37
CA GLY A 43 -7.93 9.58 -4.46
C GLY A 43 -7.94 8.38 -5.40
N ALA A 44 -7.85 8.60 -6.71
CA ALA A 44 -7.86 7.50 -7.69
C ALA A 44 -6.61 6.59 -7.53
N ASP A 45 -5.44 7.22 -7.44
CA ASP A 45 -4.14 6.52 -7.43
C ASP A 45 -3.31 6.79 -6.16
N ILE A 46 -3.64 7.87 -5.46
CA ILE A 46 -3.06 8.23 -4.16
C ILE A 46 -4.02 7.78 -3.06
N ARG A 47 -3.50 7.16 -1.98
CA ARG A 47 -4.27 6.67 -0.82
C ARG A 47 -4.82 7.79 0.08
N LEU A 48 -5.30 8.88 -0.51
CA LEU A 48 -5.80 10.07 0.17
C LEU A 48 -7.32 9.99 0.32
N VAL A 49 -7.81 10.31 1.52
CA VAL A 49 -9.24 10.57 1.76
C VAL A 49 -9.40 12.02 2.14
N ALA A 50 -10.35 12.69 1.49
CA ALA A 50 -10.71 14.07 1.77
C ALA A 50 -12.23 14.21 1.88
N ASP A 51 -12.67 15.25 2.57
CA ASP A 51 -14.04 15.76 2.48
C ASP A 51 -14.00 17.20 1.96
N ALA A 52 -14.99 17.55 1.12
CA ALA A 52 -15.07 18.87 0.52
C ALA A 52 -16.52 19.22 0.17
N PRO A 53 -16.92 20.50 0.26
CA PRO A 53 -18.24 20.90 -0.23
C PRO A 53 -18.33 20.69 -1.74
N ILE A 54 -19.52 20.35 -2.25
CA ILE A 54 -19.73 20.15 -3.70
C ILE A 54 -19.31 21.39 -4.50
N SER A 55 -19.47 22.57 -3.91
CA SER A 55 -19.05 23.85 -4.48
C SER A 55 -17.54 23.95 -4.75
N ASP A 56 -16.71 23.14 -4.09
CA ASP A 56 -15.25 23.03 -4.30
C ASP A 56 -14.90 22.00 -5.39
N LEU A 57 -15.84 21.19 -5.87
CA LEU A 57 -15.57 20.16 -6.87
C LEU A 57 -15.64 20.70 -8.30
N ALA A 58 -14.74 20.19 -9.15
CA ALA A 58 -14.79 20.33 -10.60
C ALA A 58 -14.77 18.93 -11.22
N LEU A 59 -15.70 18.66 -12.14
CA LEU A 59 -15.69 17.41 -12.91
C LEU A 59 -14.48 17.41 -13.84
N MET A 60 -13.77 16.29 -13.84
CA MET A 60 -12.63 16.11 -14.72
C MET A 60 -13.13 15.66 -16.09
N THR A 61 -12.61 16.28 -17.15
CA THR A 61 -12.88 15.87 -18.52
C THR A 61 -12.11 14.60 -18.87
N ASP A 62 -12.57 13.84 -19.86
CA ASP A 62 -11.88 12.62 -20.32
C ASP A 62 -10.40 12.87 -20.65
N LYS A 63 -10.08 14.03 -21.24
CA LYS A 63 -8.70 14.41 -21.55
C LYS A 63 -7.84 14.68 -20.32
N GLU A 64 -8.43 15.25 -19.27
CA GLU A 64 -7.71 15.50 -18.02
C GLU A 64 -7.51 14.20 -17.24
N ILE A 65 -8.52 13.33 -17.23
CA ILE A 65 -8.44 11.98 -16.65
C ILE A 65 -7.33 11.18 -17.36
N GLU A 66 -7.35 11.13 -18.69
CA GLU A 66 -6.33 10.43 -19.50
C GLU A 66 -4.93 10.95 -19.18
N LYS A 67 -4.76 12.28 -19.07
CA LYS A 67 -3.47 12.88 -18.70
C LYS A 67 -2.98 12.42 -17.32
N PHE A 68 -3.86 12.39 -16.30
CA PHE A 68 -3.51 11.89 -14.98
C PHE A 68 -3.12 10.40 -15.02
N GLU A 69 -3.92 9.59 -15.71
CA GLU A 69 -3.66 8.15 -15.86
C GLU A 69 -2.34 7.88 -16.61
N GLU A 70 -2.01 8.67 -17.63
CA GLU A 70 -0.74 8.59 -18.37
C GLU A 70 0.47 8.92 -17.49
N GLU A 71 0.38 9.97 -16.67
CA GLU A 71 1.45 10.39 -15.77
C GLU A 71 1.75 9.31 -14.72
N TYR A 72 0.71 8.78 -14.06
CA TYR A 72 0.88 7.68 -13.11
C TYR A 72 1.38 6.42 -13.80
N ARG A 73 0.84 6.04 -14.95
CA ARG A 73 1.29 4.86 -15.69
C ARG A 73 2.78 4.94 -16.03
N SER A 74 3.26 6.11 -16.44
CA SER A 74 4.69 6.32 -16.75
C SER A 74 5.56 6.10 -15.51
N LEU A 75 5.16 6.64 -14.36
CA LEU A 75 5.84 6.46 -13.08
C LEU A 75 5.83 5.00 -12.60
N GLU A 76 4.72 4.30 -12.79
CA GLU A 76 4.58 2.87 -12.49
C GLU A 76 5.47 2.01 -13.38
N GLU A 77 5.55 2.32 -14.68
CA GLU A 77 6.44 1.65 -15.64
C GLU A 77 7.91 1.82 -15.26
N GLU A 78 8.33 3.02 -14.89
CA GLU A 78 9.70 3.28 -14.41
C GLU A 78 10.03 2.47 -13.16
N SER A 79 9.13 2.45 -12.18
CA SER A 79 9.28 1.67 -10.95
C SER A 79 9.34 0.16 -11.22
N PHE A 80 8.49 -0.33 -12.13
CA PHE A 80 8.48 -1.71 -12.57
C PHE A 80 9.76 -2.12 -13.30
N HIS A 81 10.26 -1.28 -14.20
CA HIS A 81 11.52 -1.51 -14.91
C HIS A 81 12.71 -1.53 -13.97
N SER A 82 12.78 -0.57 -13.03
CA SER A 82 13.78 -0.50 -11.97
C SER A 82 13.78 -1.80 -11.14
N PHE A 83 12.59 -2.26 -10.73
CA PHE A 83 12.45 -3.50 -9.97
C PHE A 83 12.92 -4.74 -10.73
N THR A 84 12.47 -4.90 -11.97
CA THR A 84 12.77 -6.10 -12.78
C THR A 84 14.23 -6.16 -13.25
N ALA A 85 14.91 -5.03 -13.39
CA ALA A 85 16.34 -5.00 -13.69
C ALA A 85 17.17 -5.55 -12.52
N ASP A 86 16.83 -5.16 -11.29
CA ASP A 86 17.50 -5.60 -10.06
C ASP A 86 17.33 -7.11 -9.81
N THR A 87 16.13 -7.65 -10.09
CA THR A 87 15.89 -9.09 -9.95
C THR A 87 16.73 -9.88 -10.96
N LYS A 88 16.73 -9.50 -12.23
CA LYS A 88 17.53 -10.15 -13.29
C LYS A 88 19.04 -10.11 -13.01
N GLN A 89 19.57 -8.97 -12.58
CA GLN A 89 20.99 -8.85 -12.26
C GLN A 89 21.41 -9.79 -11.12
N ASN A 90 20.52 -10.01 -10.14
CA ASN A 90 20.74 -10.97 -9.06
C ASN A 90 20.67 -12.44 -9.52
N GLU A 91 19.86 -12.76 -10.53
CA GLU A 91 19.83 -14.09 -11.14
C GLU A 91 21.12 -14.38 -11.95
N ASP A 92 21.56 -13.43 -12.77
CA ASP A 92 22.74 -13.58 -13.64
C ASP A 92 24.04 -13.76 -12.85
N ARG A 93 24.19 -13.08 -11.71
CA ARG A 93 25.36 -13.24 -10.83
C ARG A 93 25.42 -14.63 -10.18
N LYS A 94 24.28 -15.28 -9.93
CA LYS A 94 24.17 -16.55 -9.19
C LYS A 94 24.13 -17.79 -10.09
N ASN A 95 23.78 -17.63 -11.38
CA ASN A 95 23.79 -18.71 -12.39
C ASN A 95 25.20 -19.16 -12.85
N SER A 96 26.27 -18.69 -12.21
CA SER A 96 27.65 -19.13 -12.49
C SER A 96 27.99 -20.53 -11.93
N SER A 97 27.11 -21.13 -11.13
CA SER A 97 27.24 -22.52 -10.64
C SER A 97 26.23 -23.47 -11.28
N SER A 98 26.74 -24.56 -11.87
CA SER A 98 26.09 -25.53 -12.76
C SER A 98 24.95 -26.41 -12.17
N SER A 99 24.14 -25.91 -11.24
CA SER A 99 23.00 -26.65 -10.67
C SER A 99 21.68 -25.94 -10.93
N LEU A 100 20.72 -26.64 -11.52
CA LEU A 100 19.33 -26.17 -11.66
C LEU A 100 18.77 -25.79 -10.28
N SER A 101 18.53 -24.51 -10.05
CA SER A 101 17.96 -23.96 -8.81
C SER A 101 16.62 -23.29 -9.07
N PHE A 102 15.80 -23.17 -8.03
CA PHE A 102 14.53 -22.43 -8.09
C PHE A 102 14.42 -21.41 -6.96
N HIS A 103 13.68 -20.34 -7.23
CA HIS A 103 13.40 -19.26 -6.29
C HIS A 103 12.09 -19.50 -5.53
N LEU A 104 12.15 -19.32 -4.22
CA LEU A 104 10.99 -19.29 -3.33
C LEU A 104 10.88 -17.87 -2.75
N PRO A 105 10.24 -16.95 -3.48
CA PRO A 105 10.00 -15.59 -2.99
C PRO A 105 9.08 -15.61 -1.77
N GLY A 106 9.17 -14.57 -0.95
CA GLY A 106 8.31 -14.42 0.22
C GLY A 106 6.85 -14.25 -0.13
N ARG A 107 5.97 -15.00 0.54
CA ARG A 107 4.52 -14.90 0.37
C ARG A 107 3.96 -13.71 1.14
N VAL A 108 3.12 -12.93 0.48
CA VAL A 108 2.47 -11.73 1.00
C VAL A 108 1.03 -12.05 1.39
N LEU A 109 0.64 -11.64 2.60
CA LEU A 109 -0.76 -11.46 2.98
C LEU A 109 -1.05 -9.96 3.01
N HIS A 110 -1.89 -9.47 2.10
CA HIS A 110 -2.24 -8.06 2.01
C HIS A 110 -3.68 -7.84 2.49
N MET A 111 -3.84 -7.16 3.61
CA MET A 111 -5.13 -6.68 4.11
C MET A 111 -5.29 -5.20 3.79
N ASP A 112 -6.38 -4.84 3.13
CA ASP A 112 -6.66 -3.44 2.77
C ASP A 112 -8.09 -3.04 3.14
N GLY A 113 -8.25 -1.82 3.66
CA GLY A 113 -9.55 -1.19 3.89
C GLY A 113 -10.30 -0.80 2.61
N ASP A 114 -9.57 -0.58 1.51
CA ASP A 114 -10.11 -0.20 0.21
C ASP A 114 -10.05 -1.38 -0.79
N PRO A 115 -11.19 -1.85 -1.32
CA PRO A 115 -11.21 -2.96 -2.27
C PRO A 115 -10.60 -2.59 -3.64
N ARG A 116 -10.66 -1.32 -4.05
CA ARG A 116 -10.09 -0.84 -5.32
C ARG A 116 -8.56 -0.75 -5.21
N TYR A 117 -8.02 -0.19 -4.12
CA TYR A 117 -6.57 -0.21 -3.92
C TYR A 117 -6.04 -1.63 -3.75
N LEU A 118 -6.77 -2.50 -3.04
CA LEU A 118 -6.39 -3.91 -2.92
C LEU A 118 -6.29 -4.56 -4.30
N LYS A 119 -7.29 -4.35 -5.17
CA LYS A 119 -7.29 -4.90 -6.52
C LYS A 119 -6.08 -4.42 -7.32
N LYS A 120 -5.80 -3.10 -7.31
CA LYS A 120 -4.62 -2.52 -7.95
C LYS A 120 -3.31 -3.12 -7.42
N CYS A 121 -3.20 -3.29 -6.10
CA CYS A 121 -2.02 -3.89 -5.47
C CYS A 121 -1.82 -5.36 -5.88
N VAL A 122 -2.89 -6.16 -5.84
CA VAL A 122 -2.84 -7.59 -6.22
C VAL A 122 -2.46 -7.76 -7.69
N ASP A 123 -2.97 -6.91 -8.58
CA ASP A 123 -2.62 -6.93 -9.99
C ASP A 123 -1.13 -6.59 -10.20
N ALA A 124 -0.62 -5.59 -9.48
CA ALA A 124 0.80 -5.24 -9.52
C ALA A 124 1.71 -6.35 -8.95
N TYR A 125 1.35 -6.99 -7.82
CA TYR A 125 2.08 -8.16 -7.32
C TYR A 125 2.14 -9.29 -8.34
N THR A 126 1.01 -9.55 -9.00
CA THR A 126 0.90 -10.62 -10.02
C THR A 126 1.84 -10.34 -11.19
N SER A 127 1.87 -9.10 -11.69
CA SER A 127 2.80 -8.67 -12.74
C SER A 127 4.27 -8.79 -12.32
N LEU A 128 4.56 -8.63 -11.03
CA LEU A 128 5.89 -8.80 -10.43
C LEU A 128 6.22 -10.25 -10.04
N SER A 129 5.31 -11.21 -10.28
CA SER A 129 5.43 -12.61 -9.85
C SER A 129 5.59 -12.80 -8.33
N VAL A 130 5.17 -11.82 -7.53
CA VAL A 130 5.17 -11.91 -6.05
C VAL A 130 3.95 -12.72 -5.60
N PRO A 131 4.12 -13.82 -4.84
CA PRO A 131 2.98 -14.59 -4.34
C PRO A 131 2.18 -13.79 -3.32
N VAL A 132 0.89 -13.56 -3.58
CA VAL A 132 0.03 -12.74 -2.70
C VAL A 132 -1.35 -13.36 -2.45
N ILE A 133 -1.85 -13.19 -1.23
CA ILE A 133 -3.27 -13.32 -0.88
C ILE A 133 -3.79 -11.95 -0.46
N GLY A 134 -4.75 -11.41 -1.21
CA GLY A 134 -5.41 -10.14 -0.90
C GLY A 134 -6.73 -10.35 -0.15
N ILE A 135 -6.92 -9.65 0.97
CA ILE A 135 -8.13 -9.71 1.79
C ILE A 135 -8.66 -8.28 2.02
N HIS A 136 -9.86 -8.00 1.52
CA HIS A 136 -10.55 -6.76 1.89
C HIS A 136 -11.03 -6.86 3.34
N CYS A 137 -10.64 -5.88 4.15
CA CYS A 137 -10.93 -5.82 5.57
C CYS A 137 -10.95 -4.37 6.04
N GLN A 138 -12.07 -3.91 6.58
CA GLN A 138 -12.15 -2.56 7.16
C GLN A 138 -11.11 -2.41 8.28
N GLU A 139 -10.53 -1.21 8.44
CA GLU A 139 -9.37 -1.02 9.34
C GLU A 139 -9.70 -1.41 10.77
N LYS A 140 -10.92 -1.12 11.22
CA LYS A 140 -11.41 -1.46 12.57
C LYS A 140 -11.52 -2.96 12.83
N GLU A 141 -11.71 -3.76 11.78
CA GLU A 141 -11.83 -5.22 11.86
C GLU A 141 -10.47 -5.93 11.75
N MET A 142 -9.45 -5.26 11.22
CA MET A 142 -8.13 -5.85 11.02
C MET A 142 -7.52 -6.47 12.29
N PRO A 143 -7.60 -5.83 13.49
CA PRO A 143 -7.07 -6.43 14.70
C PRO A 143 -7.67 -7.78 15.05
N GLU A 144 -8.98 -7.96 14.78
CA GLU A 144 -9.70 -9.17 15.15
C GLU A 144 -9.44 -10.31 14.15
N ARG A 145 -9.16 -9.98 12.89
CA ARG A 145 -9.01 -10.96 11.80
C ARG A 145 -7.57 -11.36 11.51
N VAL A 146 -6.59 -10.49 11.77
CA VAL A 146 -5.20 -10.69 11.35
C VAL A 146 -4.61 -11.99 11.89
N SER A 147 -4.88 -12.35 13.15
CA SER A 147 -4.33 -13.55 13.78
C SER A 147 -4.77 -14.84 13.10
N SER A 148 -6.06 -14.99 12.78
CA SER A 148 -6.56 -16.19 12.09
C SER A 148 -6.05 -16.29 10.66
N LEU A 149 -5.87 -15.15 9.99
CA LEU A 149 -5.35 -15.11 8.63
C LEU A 149 -3.86 -15.49 8.59
N ILE A 150 -3.07 -15.06 9.58
CA ILE A 150 -1.68 -15.50 9.74
C ILE A 150 -1.61 -17.02 9.96
N ASP A 151 -2.45 -17.57 10.85
CA ASP A 151 -2.49 -19.02 11.10
C ASP A 151 -2.84 -19.81 9.82
N GLN A 152 -3.80 -19.30 9.04
CA GLN A 152 -4.30 -19.95 7.82
C GLN A 152 -3.30 -19.89 6.66
N TYR A 153 -2.75 -18.71 6.38
CA TYR A 153 -1.97 -18.48 5.16
C TYR A 153 -0.44 -18.54 5.37
N GLN A 154 0.02 -18.44 6.63
CA GLN A 154 1.43 -18.48 7.01
C GLN A 154 2.33 -17.62 6.11
N PRO A 155 2.06 -16.29 6.04
CA PRO A 155 2.85 -15.40 5.20
C PRO A 155 4.25 -15.16 5.78
N GLN A 156 5.18 -14.73 4.94
CA GLN A 156 6.46 -14.16 5.38
C GLN A 156 6.38 -12.63 5.47
N ILE A 157 5.43 -12.04 4.74
CA ILE A 157 5.21 -10.60 4.69
C ILE A 157 3.73 -10.33 4.91
N LEU A 158 3.41 -9.45 5.86
CA LEU A 158 2.07 -8.94 6.11
C LEU A 158 2.01 -7.46 5.73
N VAL A 159 1.00 -7.10 4.94
CA VAL A 159 0.71 -5.71 4.55
C VAL A 159 -0.63 -5.32 5.15
N LEU A 160 -0.64 -4.26 5.96
CA LEU A 160 -1.83 -3.69 6.62
C LEU A 160 -2.03 -2.25 6.13
N THR A 161 -2.87 -2.05 5.13
CA THR A 161 -3.09 -0.74 4.50
C THR A 161 -4.58 -0.39 4.46
N GLY A 162 -4.92 0.80 4.02
CA GLY A 162 -6.31 1.27 3.97
C GLY A 162 -6.32 2.78 3.88
N HIS A 163 -7.16 3.39 4.68
CA HIS A 163 -7.25 4.84 4.83
C HIS A 163 -6.84 5.29 6.21
N ASP A 164 -6.17 6.43 6.30
CA ASP A 164 -5.96 7.15 7.54
C ASP A 164 -5.94 8.65 7.25
N ALA A 165 -6.08 9.46 8.30
CA ALA A 165 -6.00 10.90 8.20
C ALA A 165 -5.66 11.50 9.56
N TYR A 166 -4.78 12.50 9.57
CA TYR A 166 -4.55 13.32 10.75
C TYR A 166 -5.65 14.37 10.88
N LEU A 167 -6.29 14.42 12.05
CA LEU A 167 -7.37 15.34 12.37
C LEU A 167 -6.88 16.35 13.39
N SER A 168 -6.48 17.54 12.93
CA SER A 168 -5.96 18.63 13.77
C SER A 168 -6.93 19.07 14.88
N SER A 169 -8.23 18.88 14.67
CA SER A 169 -9.27 19.16 15.67
C SER A 169 -9.27 18.20 16.86
N ARG A 170 -8.67 17.01 16.72
CA ARG A 170 -8.65 15.97 17.76
C ARG A 170 -7.40 15.98 18.64
N GLY A 171 -6.35 16.72 18.25
CA GLY A 171 -5.12 16.76 19.03
C GLY A 171 -3.90 17.20 18.21
N LYS A 172 -2.72 16.99 18.77
CA LYS A 172 -1.43 17.25 18.11
C LYS A 172 -1.03 16.04 17.26
N LYS A 173 -0.12 16.25 16.29
CA LYS A 173 0.45 15.16 15.44
C LYS A 173 1.11 14.03 16.24
N SER A 174 1.58 14.31 17.45
CA SER A 174 2.17 13.30 18.35
C SER A 174 1.15 12.43 19.08
N ASP A 175 -0.15 12.76 18.99
CA ASP A 175 -1.22 12.01 19.66
C ASP A 175 -1.86 11.05 18.66
N ILE A 176 -1.72 9.75 18.92
CA ILE A 176 -2.32 8.71 18.07
C ILE A 176 -3.85 8.81 17.97
N ASN A 177 -4.52 9.38 18.98
CA ASN A 177 -5.98 9.55 18.96
C ASN A 177 -6.43 10.68 18.03
N ALA A 178 -5.49 11.51 17.57
CA ALA A 178 -5.75 12.52 16.55
C ALA A 178 -5.87 11.92 15.13
N TYR A 179 -5.69 10.61 14.98
CA TYR A 179 -5.72 9.91 13.70
C TYR A 179 -6.98 9.08 13.56
N ARG A 180 -7.49 8.92 12.34
CA ARG A 180 -8.76 8.22 12.08
C ARG A 180 -8.65 6.73 12.39
N ASN A 181 -7.60 6.08 11.88
CA ASN A 181 -7.45 4.63 11.86
C ASN A 181 -6.09 4.13 12.38
N SER A 182 -5.11 5.00 12.67
CA SER A 182 -3.80 4.60 13.23
C SER A 182 -3.90 3.67 14.43
N VAL A 183 -4.87 3.90 15.33
CA VAL A 183 -5.10 3.02 16.50
C VAL A 183 -5.43 1.59 16.07
N SER A 184 -6.24 1.43 15.02
CA SER A 184 -6.61 0.11 14.50
C SER A 184 -5.41 -0.58 13.85
N PHE A 185 -4.63 0.13 13.05
CA PHE A 185 -3.39 -0.42 12.46
C PHE A 185 -2.40 -0.85 13.54
N VAL A 186 -2.17 -0.02 14.56
CA VAL A 186 -1.28 -0.34 15.70
C VAL A 186 -1.74 -1.61 16.41
N LYS A 187 -3.05 -1.74 16.70
CA LYS A 187 -3.59 -2.96 17.31
C LYS A 187 -3.39 -4.18 16.42
N ALA A 188 -3.63 -4.06 15.12
CA ALA A 188 -3.43 -5.16 14.18
C ALA A 188 -1.96 -5.61 14.10
N VAL A 189 -1.00 -4.66 14.11
CA VAL A 189 0.44 -4.96 14.20
C VAL A 189 0.75 -5.71 15.51
N GLN A 190 0.20 -5.26 16.63
CA GLN A 190 0.39 -5.92 17.94
C GLN A 190 -0.16 -7.35 17.95
N GLU A 191 -1.36 -7.57 17.41
CA GLU A 191 -1.95 -8.92 17.31
C GLU A 191 -1.13 -9.84 16.38
N ALA A 192 -0.61 -9.32 15.27
CA ALA A 192 0.32 -10.05 14.42
C ALA A 192 1.61 -10.41 15.16
N ARG A 193 2.18 -9.49 15.95
CA ARG A 193 3.39 -9.72 16.75
C ARG A 193 3.17 -10.65 17.93
N ARG A 194 1.96 -10.75 18.49
CA ARG A 194 1.63 -11.80 19.47
C ARG A 194 1.73 -13.21 18.87
N LYS A 195 1.41 -13.35 17.59
CA LYS A 195 1.52 -14.62 16.85
C LYS A 195 2.94 -14.89 16.36
N MET A 196 3.57 -13.87 15.77
CA MET A 196 4.89 -13.93 15.15
C MET A 196 5.77 -12.78 15.68
N PRO A 197 6.39 -12.93 16.86
CA PRO A 197 7.13 -11.84 17.52
C PRO A 197 8.38 -11.39 16.76
N SER A 198 8.98 -12.27 15.97
CA SER A 198 10.23 -12.00 15.26
C SER A 198 10.03 -11.09 14.05
N LEU A 199 10.75 -9.96 14.03
CA LEU A 199 10.82 -9.03 12.90
C LEU A 199 11.35 -9.68 11.62
N ASP A 200 12.21 -10.71 11.75
CA ASP A 200 12.84 -11.42 10.63
C ASP A 200 11.96 -12.56 10.08
N GLN A 201 10.99 -13.06 10.86
CA GLN A 201 10.12 -14.17 10.43
C GLN A 201 8.83 -13.69 9.76
N LEU A 202 8.27 -12.60 10.26
CA LEU A 202 7.13 -11.92 9.65
C LEU A 202 7.50 -10.46 9.46
N VAL A 203 7.76 -10.07 8.22
CA VAL A 203 7.99 -8.66 7.87
C VAL A 203 6.63 -7.97 7.77
N ILE A 204 6.45 -6.84 8.46
CA ILE A 204 5.18 -6.10 8.47
C ILE A 204 5.38 -4.73 7.84
N PHE A 205 4.62 -4.45 6.78
CA PHE A 205 4.37 -3.09 6.28
C PHE A 205 3.01 -2.62 6.77
N ALA A 206 2.92 -1.46 7.42
CA ALA A 206 1.65 -0.98 7.96
C ALA A 206 1.41 0.52 7.73
N GLY A 207 0.14 0.88 7.55
CA GLY A 207 -0.33 2.26 7.50
C GLY A 207 -0.85 2.68 6.12
N ALA A 208 -1.42 3.87 6.11
CA ALA A 208 -1.96 4.60 4.96
C ALA A 208 -1.39 6.03 4.91
N CYS A 209 -1.88 6.86 3.98
CA CYS A 209 -1.55 8.28 3.97
C CYS A 209 -1.78 8.90 5.35
N GLN A 210 -0.85 9.75 5.78
CA GLN A 210 -0.91 10.45 7.06
C GLN A 210 -1.02 9.55 8.30
N SER A 211 -0.62 8.28 8.26
CA SER A 211 -0.65 7.42 9.45
C SER A 211 0.36 7.85 10.52
N HIS A 212 0.08 7.51 11.79
CA HIS A 212 0.97 7.78 12.92
C HIS A 212 2.19 6.84 12.93
N PHE A 213 3.14 7.13 12.04
CA PHE A 213 4.36 6.35 11.76
C PHE A 213 5.08 5.83 13.01
N GLU A 214 5.36 6.69 13.99
CA GLU A 214 6.17 6.35 15.16
C GLU A 214 5.50 5.26 16.00
N SER A 215 4.17 5.28 16.07
CA SER A 215 3.41 4.28 16.83
C SER A 215 3.34 2.95 16.09
N LEU A 216 3.33 2.96 14.76
CA LEU A 216 3.36 1.74 13.95
C LEU A 216 4.71 1.03 14.08
N ILE A 217 5.81 1.78 13.97
CA ILE A 217 7.16 1.24 14.19
C ILE A 217 7.30 0.74 15.63
N HIS A 218 6.86 1.52 16.62
CA HIS A 218 6.91 1.11 18.03
C HIS A 218 6.07 -0.14 18.32
N ALA A 219 4.95 -0.34 17.61
CA ALA A 219 4.13 -1.54 17.71
C ALA A 219 4.80 -2.80 17.13
N GLY A 220 5.86 -2.63 16.33
CA GLY A 220 6.65 -3.71 15.74
C GLY A 220 6.48 -3.87 14.23
N ALA A 221 5.98 -2.86 13.53
CA ALA A 221 6.05 -2.84 12.06
C ALA A 221 7.52 -2.70 11.61
N ASN A 222 7.89 -3.40 10.54
CA ASN A 222 9.21 -3.23 9.93
C ASN A 222 9.25 -1.93 9.11
N PHE A 223 8.17 -1.69 8.36
CA PHE A 223 7.99 -0.52 7.53
C PHE A 223 6.64 0.10 7.84
N ALA A 224 6.59 1.43 7.79
CA ALA A 224 5.34 2.15 7.90
C ALA A 224 5.30 3.34 6.96
N SER A 225 4.09 3.64 6.50
CA SER A 225 3.88 4.80 5.64
C SER A 225 3.75 6.10 6.43
N SER A 226 4.05 7.18 5.73
CA SER A 226 3.90 8.58 6.07
C SER A 226 4.67 9.08 7.31
N PRO A 227 6.00 8.90 7.41
CA PRO A 227 6.82 9.55 8.45
C PRO A 227 6.48 11.03 8.67
N LEU A 228 6.41 11.84 7.59
CA LEU A 228 6.06 13.26 7.67
C LEU A 228 4.57 13.57 7.46
N ARG A 229 3.73 12.53 7.49
CA ARG A 229 2.28 12.62 7.23
C ARG A 229 1.95 13.16 5.84
N VAL A 230 2.73 12.74 4.84
CA VAL A 230 2.48 13.03 3.43
C VAL A 230 1.59 11.96 2.81
N ASN A 231 1.19 12.18 1.55
CA ASN A 231 0.46 11.21 0.78
C ASN A 231 1.41 10.20 0.13
N ILE A 232 0.97 8.95 0.02
CA ILE A 232 1.67 7.87 -0.67
C ILE A 232 0.79 7.29 -1.77
N HIS A 233 1.43 6.78 -2.81
CA HIS A 233 0.75 6.12 -3.92
C HIS A 233 0.25 4.73 -3.50
N ALA A 234 -0.81 4.26 -4.17
CA ALA A 234 -1.42 2.97 -3.87
C ALA A 234 -0.42 1.78 -3.98
N LEU A 235 0.54 1.87 -4.90
CA LEU A 235 1.54 0.84 -5.20
C LEU A 235 2.85 0.93 -4.39
N ASP A 236 3.05 1.97 -3.58
CA ASP A 236 4.23 2.09 -2.73
C ASP A 236 4.45 0.87 -1.79
N PRO A 237 3.40 0.31 -1.15
CA PRO A 237 3.54 -0.93 -0.40
C PRO A 237 3.98 -2.11 -1.28
N VAL A 238 3.52 -2.17 -2.54
CA VAL A 238 3.79 -3.27 -3.46
C VAL A 238 5.27 -3.35 -3.81
N TYR A 239 5.86 -2.23 -4.23
CA TYR A 239 7.28 -2.20 -4.59
C TYR A 239 8.17 -2.43 -3.38
N THR A 240 7.81 -1.86 -2.22
CA THR A 240 8.51 -2.10 -0.95
C THR A 240 8.56 -3.59 -0.62
N VAL A 241 7.42 -4.27 -0.60
CA VAL A 241 7.40 -5.69 -0.22
C VAL A 241 7.81 -6.64 -1.32
N GLY A 242 7.68 -6.25 -2.59
CA GLY A 242 8.29 -6.96 -3.71
C GLY A 242 9.80 -7.03 -3.52
N LYS A 243 10.44 -5.93 -3.10
CA LYS A 243 11.90 -5.88 -2.89
C LYS A 243 12.30 -6.83 -1.78
N ILE A 244 11.54 -6.84 -0.70
CA ILE A 244 11.75 -7.73 0.44
C ILE A 244 11.56 -9.20 0.03
N SER A 245 10.50 -9.49 -0.73
CA SER A 245 10.15 -10.83 -1.20
C SER A 245 11.24 -11.48 -2.04
N TYR A 246 11.92 -10.69 -2.87
CA TYR A 246 13.00 -11.12 -3.77
C TYR A 246 14.42 -10.87 -3.25
N THR A 247 14.59 -10.30 -2.05
CA THR A 247 15.90 -10.18 -1.42
C THR A 247 16.19 -11.43 -0.60
N SER A 248 17.43 -11.93 -0.67
CA SER A 248 17.89 -13.11 0.08
C SER A 248 17.70 -12.92 1.58
N PHE A 249 17.31 -13.98 2.29
CA PHE A 249 17.25 -13.98 3.76
C PHE A 249 18.57 -13.70 4.49
N LYS A 250 19.69 -13.72 3.76
CA LYS A 250 21.02 -13.46 4.29
C LYS A 250 21.39 -11.98 4.24
N ASP A 251 20.66 -11.21 3.43
CA ASP A 251 21.00 -9.83 3.11
C ASP A 251 20.04 -8.88 3.84
N SER A 252 20.58 -7.80 4.40
CA SER A 252 19.79 -6.70 4.96
C SER A 252 19.29 -5.80 3.83
N ILE A 253 18.13 -5.20 4.05
CA ILE A 253 17.50 -4.19 3.19
C ILE A 253 17.51 -2.89 3.96
N PHE A 254 18.02 -1.84 3.32
CA PHE A 254 18.01 -0.48 3.86
C PHE A 254 16.91 0.35 3.16
N MET A 255 16.54 1.49 3.74
CA MET A 255 15.49 2.33 3.16
C MET A 255 15.87 2.86 1.78
N GLU A 256 17.14 3.12 1.54
CA GLU A 256 17.65 3.57 0.25
C GLU A 256 17.45 2.52 -0.86
N ASP A 257 17.39 1.23 -0.50
CA ASP A 257 17.10 0.15 -1.44
C ASP A 257 15.61 0.07 -1.80
N ILE A 258 14.73 0.60 -0.94
CA ILE A 258 13.28 0.61 -1.12
C ILE A 258 12.86 1.86 -1.90
N LEU A 259 13.35 3.04 -1.48
CA LEU A 259 12.91 4.33 -2.01
C LEU A 259 13.20 4.51 -3.51
N ARG A 260 14.16 3.76 -4.07
CA ARG A 260 14.47 3.76 -5.52
C ARG A 260 13.42 3.10 -6.39
N HIS A 261 12.50 2.35 -5.78
CA HIS A 261 11.45 1.61 -6.48
C HIS A 261 10.05 2.10 -6.10
N THR A 262 9.94 3.04 -5.15
CA THR A 262 8.67 3.61 -4.73
C THR A 262 8.45 4.97 -5.38
N LEU A 263 7.18 5.35 -5.51
CA LEU A 263 6.78 6.70 -5.94
C LEU A 263 6.83 7.69 -4.78
N ALA A 264 6.79 7.19 -3.54
CA ALA A 264 7.11 7.97 -2.34
C ALA A 264 8.62 8.22 -2.20
N ASN A 265 8.95 9.36 -1.58
CA ASN A 265 10.27 9.69 -1.07
C ASN A 265 10.40 9.31 0.43
N GLU A 266 11.50 9.71 1.07
CA GLU A 266 11.76 9.48 2.50
C GLU A 266 10.71 10.10 3.44
N ASP A 267 9.92 11.06 2.96
CA ASP A 267 8.82 11.66 3.72
C ASP A 267 7.62 10.72 3.83
N GLY A 268 7.47 9.83 2.85
CA GLY A 268 6.30 8.97 2.62
C GLY A 268 6.45 7.52 3.08
N ILE A 269 7.65 6.94 3.14
CA ILE A 269 7.87 5.61 3.72
C ILE A 269 9.11 5.63 4.59
N GLY A 270 9.01 5.00 5.77
CA GLY A 270 10.16 4.73 6.63
C GLY A 270 10.11 3.32 7.20
N GLY A 271 11.16 2.94 7.92
CA GLY A 271 11.24 1.61 8.52
C GLY A 271 12.49 1.39 9.35
N VAL A 272 12.65 0.16 9.81
CA VAL A 272 13.83 -0.35 10.50
C VAL A 272 14.57 -1.35 9.62
N GLU A 273 15.86 -1.55 9.90
CA GLU A 273 16.67 -2.55 9.21
C GLU A 273 15.96 -3.92 9.22
N THR A 274 15.80 -4.53 8.05
CA THR A 274 15.03 -5.76 7.86
C THR A 274 15.73 -6.66 6.86
N LYS A 275 15.71 -7.97 7.09
CA LYS A 275 16.26 -8.95 6.12
C LYS A 275 15.27 -9.25 5.00
N GLY A 276 15.81 -9.66 3.86
CA GLY A 276 15.01 -10.30 2.82
C GLY A 276 14.38 -11.62 3.28
N VAL A 277 13.54 -12.21 2.43
CA VAL A 277 12.87 -13.49 2.72
C VAL A 277 13.02 -14.55 1.63
N LEU A 278 13.62 -14.22 0.48
CA LEU A 278 13.87 -15.14 -0.63
C LEU A 278 14.71 -16.33 -0.18
N ARG A 279 14.28 -17.53 -0.59
CA ARG A 279 15.07 -18.77 -0.50
C ARG A 279 15.39 -19.31 -1.89
N ILE A 280 16.51 -20.01 -1.99
CA ILE A 280 16.95 -20.71 -3.20
C ILE A 280 16.95 -22.21 -2.88
N GLY A 281 16.19 -22.99 -3.65
CA GLY A 281 16.11 -24.45 -3.53
C GLY A 281 16.91 -25.16 -4.61
N THR A 282 17.47 -26.33 -4.27
CA THR A 282 18.17 -27.24 -5.19
C THR A 282 17.93 -28.71 -4.82
N PRO A 283 17.93 -29.66 -5.78
CA PRO A 283 17.95 -29.46 -7.23
C PRO A 283 16.54 -29.22 -7.81
N TYR A 284 16.43 -28.39 -8.84
CA TYR A 284 15.23 -28.31 -9.67
C TYR A 284 15.34 -29.31 -10.83
N ARG A 285 14.36 -30.19 -11.01
CA ARG A 285 14.30 -31.13 -12.15
C ARG A 285 12.98 -30.93 -12.88
N ALA A 286 12.99 -30.10 -13.92
CA ALA A 286 11.80 -29.81 -14.73
C ALA A 286 11.16 -31.09 -15.30
N GLU A 287 11.97 -32.10 -15.61
CA GLU A 287 11.56 -33.42 -16.12
C GLU A 287 10.68 -34.23 -15.16
N MET A 288 10.68 -33.93 -13.85
CA MET A 288 9.86 -34.64 -12.86
C MET A 288 8.43 -34.10 -12.74
N TYR A 289 8.11 -32.99 -13.42
CA TYR A 289 6.85 -32.27 -13.29
C TYR A 289 6.18 -32.00 -14.65
N GLN A 290 6.63 -32.67 -15.71
CA GLN A 290 5.93 -32.76 -16.99
C GLN A 290 5.08 -34.04 -16.98
N ASP A 291 3.78 -33.89 -16.71
CA ASP A 291 2.75 -34.89 -17.07
C ASP A 291 2.26 -34.64 -18.51
#